data_AF-A0A5K1EBD7-F1
#
_entry.id   AF-A0A5K1EBD7-F1
#
_cell.length_a   1.000
_cell.length_b   1.000
_cell.length_c   1.000
_cell.angle_alpha   90.00
_cell.angle_beta   90.00
_cell.angle_gamma   90.00
#
_symmetry.space_group_name_H-M   'P 1'
#
loop_
_entity.id
_entity.type
_entity.pdbx_description
1 polymer ?
#
loop_
_entity_poly.entity_id
_entity_poly.type
_entity_poly.pdbx_seq_one_letter_code
_entity_poly.pdbx_strand_id
1 'polypeptide(L)' 'DVDGKQIQIQLTGFMEKNTGKFMKELWSLLVSAQKNISGVPQQFLDAKEEEAKKKK' A
#
# COMPACT_ATOMS: atom_id res chain seq x y z
N ASP A 1 6.76 -18.18 3.19
CA ASP A 1 7.01 -16.73 3.20
C ASP A 1 6.81 -16.09 1.85
N VAL A 2 6.31 -14.87 1.85
CA VAL A 2 6.22 -14.02 0.67
C VAL A 2 7.49 -13.18 0.63
N ASP A 3 8.35 -13.39 -0.37
CA ASP A 3 9.60 -12.63 -0.53
C ASP A 3 9.33 -11.31 -1.29
N GLY A 4 9.60 -10.18 -0.64
CA GLY A 4 9.41 -8.85 -1.21
C GLY A 4 10.26 -8.59 -2.48
N LYS A 5 11.45 -9.19 -2.59
CA LYS A 5 12.29 -9.08 -3.79
C LYS A 5 11.70 -9.86 -4.97
N GLN A 6 11.11 -11.03 -4.71
CA GLN A 6 10.46 -11.80 -5.77
C GLN A 6 9.27 -11.04 -6.36
N ILE A 7 8.45 -10.43 -5.50
CA ILE A 7 7.34 -9.56 -5.94
C ILE A 7 7.88 -8.38 -6.76
N GLN A 8 8.94 -7.73 -6.29
CA GLN A 8 9.54 -6.61 -7.02
C GLN A 8 10.02 -7.02 -8.42
N ILE A 9 10.67 -8.18 -8.58
CA ILE A 9 11.13 -8.68 -9.88
C ILE A 9 9.93 -8.92 -10.81
N GLN A 10 8.88 -9.58 -10.31
CA GLN A 10 7.66 -9.86 -11.10
C GLN A 10 6.98 -8.57 -11.56
N LEU A 11 6.93 -7.56 -10.70
CA LEU A 11 6.32 -6.26 -11.03
C LEU A 11 7.20 -5.39 -11.92
N THR A 12 8.51 -5.61 -11.93
CA THR A 12 9.45 -4.80 -12.73
C THR A 12 9.18 -4.91 -14.22
N GLY A 13 8.75 -6.07 -14.72
CA GLY A 13 8.37 -6.24 -16.12
C GLY A 13 7.11 -5.45 -16.53
N PHE A 14 6.27 -5.08 -15.57
CA PHE A 14 5.02 -4.35 -15.82
C PHE A 14 5.16 -2.85 -15.55
N MET A 15 5.80 -2.49 -14.43
CA MET A 15 5.90 -1.11 -13.97
C MET A 15 7.24 -0.45 -14.32
N GLU A 16 8.23 -1.23 -14.77
CA GLU A 16 9.56 -0.79 -15.16
C GLU A 16 10.18 0.15 -14.10
N LYS A 17 10.47 1.40 -14.49
CA LYS A 17 11.03 2.45 -13.64
C LYS A 17 10.14 2.85 -12.44
N ASN A 18 8.85 2.56 -12.48
CA ASN A 18 7.91 2.92 -11.42
C ASN A 18 7.86 1.87 -10.30
N THR A 19 8.39 0.67 -10.55
CA THR A 19 8.31 -0.46 -9.60
C THR A 19 8.93 -0.15 -8.25
N GLY A 20 10.09 0.52 -8.23
CA GLY A 20 10.77 0.86 -6.98
C GLY A 20 9.95 1.83 -6.11
N LYS A 21 9.32 2.83 -6.73
CA LYS A 21 8.43 3.77 -6.03
C LYS A 21 7.19 3.04 -5.51
N PHE A 22 6.57 2.24 -6.36
CA PHE A 22 5.40 1.45 -6.00
C PHE A 22 5.67 0.50 -4.84
N MET A 23 6.76 -0.29 -4.90
CA MET A 23 7.10 -1.24 -3.83
C MET A 23 7.35 -0.54 -2.49
N LYS A 24 7.93 0.66 -2.50
CA LYS A 24 8.14 1.46 -1.29
C LYS A 24 6.82 1.89 -0.66
N GLU A 25 5.89 2.39 -1.47
CA GLU A 25 4.56 2.78 -1.00
C GLU A 25 3.76 1.56 -0.51
N LEU A 26 3.77 0.47 -1.29
CA LEU A 26 3.13 -0.79 -0.92
C LEU A 26 3.64 -1.30 0.44
N TRP A 27 4.97 -1.37 0.62
CA TRP A 27 5.56 -1.85 1.86
C TRP A 27 5.19 -0.97 3.06
N SER A 28 5.14 0.35 2.86
CA SER A 28 4.68 1.30 3.90
C SER A 28 3.24 1.03 4.31
N LEU A 29 2.35 0.76 3.35
CA LEU A 29 0.94 0.42 3.62
C LEU A 29 0.79 -0.91 4.34
N LEU A 30 1.54 -1.93 3.94
CA LEU A 30 1.52 -3.24 4.61
C LEU A 30 1.98 -3.13 6.07
N VAL A 31 3.05 -2.39 6.33
CA VAL A 31 3.52 -2.12 7.70
C VAL A 31 2.48 -1.33 8.50
N SER A 32 1.81 -0.36 7.89
CA SER A 32 0.72 0.39 8.54
C SER A 32 -0.45 -0.52 8.90
N ALA A 33 -0.87 -1.39 7.97
CA ALA A 33 -1.91 -2.38 8.19
C ALA A 33 -1.57 -3.35 9.31
N GLN A 34 -0.34 -3.86 9.36
CA GLN A 34 0.12 -4.77 10.41
C GLN A 34 0.11 -4.14 11.81
N LYS A 35 0.33 -2.82 11.91
CA LYS A 35 0.26 -2.08 13.18
C LYS A 35 -1.15 -1.71 13.59
N ASN A 36 -2.11 -1.78 12.67
CA ASN A 36 -3.51 -1.48 12.93
C ASN A 36 -4.26 -2.76 13.31
N ILE A 37 -5.05 -2.72 14.40
CA ILE A 37 -5.82 -3.86 14.87
C ILE A 37 -6.83 -4.39 13.84
N SER A 38 -7.31 -3.51 12.95
CA SER A 38 -8.24 -3.85 11.88
C SER A 38 -7.57 -4.54 10.68
N GLY A 39 -6.24 -4.54 10.61
CA GLY A 39 -5.49 -4.98 9.43
C GLY A 39 -5.62 -4.03 8.24
N VAL A 40 -6.19 -2.84 8.42
CA VAL A 40 -6.37 -1.83 7.37
C VAL A 40 -5.34 -0.70 7.54
N PRO A 41 -4.64 -0.26 6.47
CA PRO A 41 -3.77 0.91 6.54
C PRO A 41 -4.54 2.16 7.01
N GLN A 42 -3.96 2.92 7.94
CA GLN A 42 -4.60 4.13 8.48
C GLN A 42 -4.96 5.14 7.39
N GLN A 43 -4.07 5.28 6.39
CA GLN A 43 -4.29 6.09 5.19
C GLN A 43 -5.67 5.84 4.54
N PHE A 44 -6.10 4.58 4.44
CA PHE A 44 -7.35 4.24 3.77
C PHE A 44 -8.57 4.57 4.62
N LEU A 45 -8.46 4.48 5.95
CA LEU A 45 -9.51 4.91 6.86
C LEU A 45 -9.69 6.42 6.78
N ASP A 46 -8.60 7.17 6.83
CA ASP A 46 -8.62 8.63 6.76
C ASP A 46 -9.18 9.12 5.41
N ALA A 47 -8.75 8.49 4.31
CA ALA A 47 -9.27 8.78 2.98
C ALA A 47 -10.78 8.52 2.87
N LYS A 48 -11.28 7.42 3.46
CA LYS A 48 -12.72 7.10 3.48
C LYS A 48 -13.52 8.08 4.31
N GLU A 49 -12.98 8.53 5.44
CA GLU A 49 -13.62 9.54 6.28
C GLU A 49 -13.73 10.88 5.54
N GLU A 50 -12.67 11.32 4.88
CA GLU A 50 -12.66 12.53 4.07
C GLU A 50 -13.62 12.45 2.87
N GLU A 51 -13.68 11.32 2.17
CA GLU A 51 -14.68 11.09 1.11
C GLU A 51 -16.12 11.19 1.65
N ALA A 52 -16.38 10.70 2.86
CA ALA A 52 -17.69 10.77 3.49
C ALA A 52 -18.05 12.20 3.92
N LYS A 53 -17.08 12.99 4.42
CA LYS A 53 -17.28 14.41 4.76
C LYS A 53 -17.61 15.25 3.54
N LYS A 54 -16.94 15.04 2.40
CA LYS A 54 -17.18 15.79 1.15
C LYS A 54 -18.53 15.49 0.48
N LYS A 55 -19.15 14.35 0.82
CA LYS A 55 -20.46 13.95 0.30
C LYS A 55 -21.64 14.41 1.17
N LYS A 56 -21.37 14.98 2.35
CA LYS A 56 -22.36 15.65 3.20
C LYS A 56 -22.46 17.11 2.80
#